data_AF-A0A937HVH0-F1
#
_entry.id   AF-A0A937HVH0-F1
#
_cell.length_a   1.000
_cell.length_b   1.000
_cell.length_c   1.000
_cell.angle_alpha   90.00
_cell.angle_beta   90.00
_cell.angle_gamma   90.00
#
_symmetry.space_group_name_H-M   'P 1'
#
loop_
_entity.id
_entity.type
_entity.pdbx_description
1 polymer ?
#
loop_
_entity_poly.entity_id
_entity_poly.type
_entity_poly.pdbx_seq_one_letter_code
_entity_poly.pdbx_strand_id
1 'polypeptide(L)'
;MRPILTLVLMLAAMAPKAMAAIFTVQPGTVFYSAPSRSEATQLDLPEVRVHVPPLRDSKGFCQFKLVYKIADRDRTGLPQTAWARCVSTETNVDYLIPD
;
A
#
# COMPACT_ATOMS: atom_id res chain seq x y z
N MET A 1 -38.38 3.67 18.46
CA MET A 1 -37.37 3.91 17.40
C MET A 1 -35.93 4.12 17.93
N ARG A 2 -35.56 3.60 19.12
CA ARG A 2 -34.24 3.80 19.74
C ARG A 2 -33.24 2.62 19.74
N PRO A 3 -33.59 1.33 19.47
CA PRO A 3 -32.62 0.24 19.62
C PRO A 3 -31.69 0.08 18.40
N ILE A 4 -32.05 0.64 17.24
CA ILE A 4 -31.29 0.46 16.00
C ILE A 4 -30.01 1.33 16.01
N LEU A 5 -30.08 2.52 16.61
CA LEU A 5 -28.95 3.46 16.65
C LEU A 5 -27.79 2.95 17.52
N THR A 6 -28.09 2.31 18.65
CA THR A 6 -27.10 1.72 19.55
C THR A 6 -26.41 0.50 18.94
N LEU A 7 -27.13 -0.29 18.14
CA LEU A 7 -26.55 -1.45 17.46
C LEU A 7 -25.53 -1.04 16.39
N VAL A 8 -25.84 -0.02 15.59
CA VAL A 8 -24.93 0.50 14.55
C VAL A 8 -23.65 1.09 15.15
N LEU A 9 -23.76 1.78 16.30
CA LEU A 9 -22.61 2.37 16.97
C LEU A 9 -21.65 1.31 17.54
N MET A 10 -22.19 0.19 18.06
CA MET A 10 -21.37 -0.93 18.54
C MET A 10 -20.65 -1.67 17.40
N LEU A 11 -21.29 -1.83 16.23
CA LEU A 11 -20.64 -2.46 15.07
C LEU A 11 -19.49 -1.61 14.52
N ALA A 12 -19.59 -0.28 14.56
CA ALA A 12 -18.52 0.61 14.11
C ALA A 12 -17.27 0.54 15.02
N ALA A 13 -17.43 0.21 16.30
CA ALA A 13 -16.32 0.08 17.25
C ALA A 13 -15.51 -1.22 17.07
N MET A 14 -16.06 -2.22 16.37
CA MET A 14 -15.42 -3.50 16.09
C MET A 14 -14.66 -3.53 14.76
N ALA A 15 -14.67 -2.44 13.99
CA ALA A 15 -13.88 -2.38 12.77
C ALA A 15 -12.38 -2.40 13.14
N PRO A 16 -11.58 -3.35 12.61
CA PRO A 16 -10.15 -3.37 12.86
C PRO A 16 -9.56 -2.04 12.40
N LYS A 17 -8.85 -1.36 13.30
CA LYS A 17 -8.04 -0.20 12.93
C LYS A 17 -6.95 -0.71 11.99
N ALA A 18 -7.14 -0.53 10.69
CA ALA A 18 -6.06 -0.72 9.73
C ALA A 18 -4.92 0.23 10.12
N MET A 19 -3.88 -0.30 10.76
CA MET A 19 -2.71 0.48 11.12
C MET A 19 -1.97 0.84 9.83
N ALA A 20 -1.95 2.13 9.51
CA ALA A 20 -1.12 2.64 8.43
C ALA A 20 0.35 2.60 8.88
N ALA A 21 1.13 1.68 8.32
CA ALA A 21 2.55 1.52 8.62
C ALA A 21 3.40 1.70 7.35
N ILE A 22 4.67 2.05 7.52
CA ILE A 22 5.62 2.28 6.42
C ILE A 22 6.62 1.12 6.38
N PHE A 23 6.74 0.48 5.22
CA PHE A 23 7.62 -0.68 5.02
C PHE A 23 8.59 -0.50 3.87
N THR A 24 9.73 -1.17 3.97
CA THR A 24 10.66 -1.36 2.85
C THR A 24 10.12 -2.46 1.94
N VAL A 25 10.19 -2.23 0.63
CA VAL A 25 9.76 -3.22 -0.37
C VAL A 25 10.83 -4.28 -0.57
N GLN A 26 10.43 -5.49 -0.98
CA GLN A 26 11.39 -6.53 -1.31
C GLN A 26 12.31 -6.07 -2.46
N PRO A 27 13.63 -6.31 -2.39
CA PRO A 27 14.54 -6.00 -3.48
C PRO A 27 14.07 -6.62 -4.80
N GLY A 28 14.14 -5.85 -5.89
CA GLY A 28 13.66 -6.28 -7.21
C GLY A 28 12.15 -6.13 -7.43
N THR A 29 11.40 -5.56 -6.48
CA THR A 29 10.00 -5.19 -6.70
C THR A 29 9.91 -4.15 -7.82
N VAL A 30 9.16 -4.49 -8.87
CA VAL A 30 8.91 -3.60 -10.01
C VAL A 30 7.59 -2.86 -9.81
N PHE A 31 7.63 -1.54 -10.00
CA PHE A 31 6.47 -0.67 -9.90
C PHE A 31 5.93 -0.27 -11.27
N TYR A 32 4.63 -0.02 -11.32
CA TYR A 32 3.88 0.32 -12.52
C TYR A 32 2.93 1.49 -12.28
N SER A 33 2.68 2.31 -13.30
CA SER A 33 1.73 3.44 -13.27
C SER A 33 0.27 3.00 -13.30
N ALA A 34 0.00 1.78 -13.78
CA ALA A 34 -1.31 1.16 -13.87
C ALA A 34 -1.22 -0.33 -13.46
N PRO A 35 -2.33 -1.01 -13.13
CA PRO A 35 -2.35 -2.44 -12.78
C PRO A 35 -2.15 -3.32 -14.02
N SER A 36 -0.96 -3.23 -14.62
CA SER A 36 -0.54 -3.90 -15.84
C SER A 36 0.97 -4.15 -15.82
N ARG A 37 1.38 -5.37 -16.15
CA ARG A 37 2.78 -5.76 -16.30
C ARG A 37 3.21 -5.53 -17.75
N SER A 38 3.50 -4.28 -18.09
CA SER A 38 4.01 -3.91 -19.42
C SER A 38 5.15 -2.92 -19.27
N GLU A 39 6.08 -2.92 -20.23
CA GLU A 39 7.18 -1.94 -20.24
C GLU A 39 6.65 -0.50 -20.33
N ALA A 40 5.55 -0.29 -21.06
CA ALA A 40 4.90 1.02 -21.19
C ALA A 40 4.35 1.58 -19.88
N THR A 41 4.06 0.72 -18.90
CA THR A 41 3.55 1.11 -17.58
C THR A 41 4.61 1.01 -16.49
N GLN A 42 5.79 0.49 -16.79
CA GLN A 42 6.84 0.32 -15.79
C GLN A 42 7.41 1.67 -15.36
N LEU A 43 7.60 1.84 -14.06
CA LEU A 43 8.17 3.04 -13.47
C LEU A 43 9.63 2.78 -13.09
N ASP A 44 10.51 3.69 -13.51
CA ASP A 44 11.87 3.78 -12.98
C ASP A 44 11.84 4.67 -11.74
N LEU A 45 11.86 4.05 -10.57
CA LEU A 45 11.77 4.72 -9.28
C LEU A 45 13.09 4.54 -8.51
N PRO A 46 13.52 5.56 -7.74
CA PRO A 46 14.58 5.36 -6.75
C PRO A 46 14.12 4.39 -5.66
N GLU A 47 14.98 4.11 -4.68
CA GLU A 47 14.61 3.31 -3.52
C GLU A 47 13.44 3.95 -2.77
N VAL A 48 12.31 3.24 -2.72
CA VAL A 48 11.06 3.71 -2.11
C VAL A 48 10.61 2.81 -0.98
N ARG A 49 10.03 3.42 0.05
CA ARG A 49 9.22 2.74 1.05
C ARG A 49 7.74 2.90 0.69
N VAL A 50 6.88 2.09 1.29
CA VAL A 50 5.45 2.09 0.99
C VAL A 50 4.59 2.13 2.23
N HIS A 51 3.44 2.79 2.15
CA HIS A 51 2.40 2.62 3.15
C HIS A 51 1.63 1.31 2.94
N VAL A 52 1.33 0.62 4.03
CA VAL A 52 0.45 -0.55 4.07
C VAL A 52 -0.74 -0.28 5.02
N PRO A 53 -1.87 -1.00 4.89
CA PRO A 53 -2.17 -1.98 3.85
C PRO A 53 -2.33 -1.33 2.46
N PRO A 54 -1.92 -2.01 1.37
CA PRO A 54 -2.18 -1.50 0.02
C PRO A 54 -3.65 -1.63 -0.37
N LEU A 55 -4.05 -0.89 -1.41
CA LEU A 55 -5.31 -1.12 -2.09
C LEU A 55 -5.13 -2.24 -3.13
N ARG A 56 -5.85 -3.35 -2.95
CA ARG A 56 -5.75 -4.51 -3.85
C ARG A 56 -6.75 -4.40 -5.01
N ASP A 57 -6.27 -4.69 -6.20
CA ASP A 57 -7.05 -4.80 -7.42
C ASP A 57 -7.43 -6.27 -7.72
N SER A 58 -8.52 -6.45 -8.47
CA SER A 58 -9.01 -7.75 -8.95
C SER A 58 -8.03 -8.56 -9.81
N LYS A 59 -7.06 -7.91 -10.47
CA LYS A 59 -6.03 -8.51 -11.34
C LYS A 59 -4.76 -8.91 -10.57
N GLY A 60 -4.78 -8.79 -9.24
CA GLY A 60 -3.68 -9.19 -8.38
C GLY A 60 -2.54 -8.16 -8.29
N PHE A 61 -2.83 -6.88 -8.56
CA PHE A 61 -1.94 -5.77 -8.26
C PHE A 61 -2.36 -5.07 -6.97
N CYS A 62 -1.37 -4.49 -6.30
CA CYS A 62 -1.50 -3.76 -5.06
C CYS A 62 -1.03 -2.33 -5.34
N GLN A 63 -1.89 -1.35 -5.11
CA GLN A 63 -1.52 0.05 -5.16
C GLN A 63 -0.98 0.47 -3.80
N PHE A 64 0.21 1.04 -3.82
CA PHE A 64 0.90 1.55 -2.64
C PHE A 64 1.00 3.06 -2.71
N LYS A 65 0.95 3.73 -1.57
CA LYS A 65 1.44 5.11 -1.45
C LYS A 65 2.94 5.06 -1.24
N LEU A 66 3.68 5.81 -2.06
CA LEU A 66 5.14 5.81 -2.07
C LEU A 66 5.68 6.82 -1.06
N VAL A 67 6.76 6.44 -0.38
CA VAL A 67 7.49 7.26 0.58
C VAL A 67 8.94 7.32 0.12
N TYR A 68 9.34 8.49 -0.39
CA TYR A 68 10.68 8.75 -0.90
C TYR A 68 11.62 9.23 0.20
N LYS A 69 12.92 9.04 -0.01
CA LYS A 69 13.95 9.65 0.84
C LYS A 69 13.93 11.17 0.65
N ILE A 70 14.33 11.92 1.68
CA ILE A 70 14.38 13.40 1.63
C ILE A 70 15.27 13.89 0.48
N ALA A 71 16.36 13.16 0.18
CA ALA A 71 17.27 13.47 -0.93
C ALA A 71 16.60 13.41 -2.32
N ASP A 72 15.54 12.61 -2.46
CA ASP A 72 14.79 12.48 -3.71
C ASP A 72 13.57 13.41 -3.77
N ARG A 73 13.32 14.21 -2.72
CA ARG A 73 12.12 15.06 -2.61
C ARG A 73 12.05 16.13 -3.70
N ASP A 74 13.19 16.59 -4.18
CA ASP A 74 13.29 17.64 -5.19
C ASP A 74 13.25 17.07 -6.63
N ARG A 75 13.20 15.75 -6.81
CA ARG A 75 12.92 15.15 -8.13
C ARG A 75 11.49 15.47 -8.54
N THR A 76 11.35 16.33 -9.54
CA THR A 76 10.06 16.65 -10.14
C THR A 76 9.51 15.43 -10.88
N GLY A 77 8.19 15.19 -10.77
CA GLY A 77 7.50 14.13 -11.51
C GLY A 77 7.46 12.74 -10.84
N LEU A 78 7.96 12.59 -9.61
CA LEU A 78 7.80 11.34 -8.88
C LEU A 78 6.32 11.09 -8.51
N PRO A 79 5.76 9.92 -8.82
CA PRO A 79 4.36 9.64 -8.53
C PRO A 79 4.14 9.42 -7.04
N GLN A 80 2.98 9.81 -6.52
CA GLN A 80 2.61 9.57 -5.12
C GLN A 80 2.16 8.13 -4.85
N THR A 81 1.73 7.42 -5.91
CA THR A 81 1.28 6.03 -5.83
C THR A 81 1.81 5.24 -7.00
N ALA A 82 1.98 3.93 -6.79
CA ALA A 82 2.29 2.99 -7.86
C ALA A 82 1.69 1.62 -7.58
N TRP A 83 1.53 0.85 -8.64
CA TRP A 83 1.08 -0.52 -8.61
C TRP A 83 2.28 -1.45 -8.60
N ALA A 84 2.25 -2.48 -7.77
CA ALA A 84 3.15 -3.62 -7.89
C ALA A 84 2.30 -4.89 -7.94
N ARG A 85 2.88 -6.01 -8.37
CA ARG A 85 2.23 -7.30 -8.15
C ARG A 85 2.04 -7.47 -6.66
N CYS A 86 0.85 -7.91 -6.24
CA CYS A 86 0.70 -8.47 -4.90
C CYS A 86 1.47 -9.80 -4.91
N VAL A 87 2.81 -9.76 -4.86
CA VAL A 87 3.57 -10.90 -4.36
C VAL A 87 2.93 -11.19 -3.02
N SER A 88 2.41 -12.41 -2.87
CA SER A 88 1.92 -12.87 -1.57
C SER A 88 3.08 -12.60 -0.62
N THR A 89 2.94 -11.60 0.24
CA THR A 89 3.92 -11.37 1.29
C THR A 89 3.96 -12.69 2.04
N GLU A 90 5.06 -13.45 1.93
CA GLU A 90 5.26 -14.63 2.77
C GLU A 90 5.23 -14.24 4.26
N THR A 91 5.29 -12.96 4.56
CA THR A 91 4.82 -12.39 5.80
C THR A 91 3.30 -12.17 5.72
N ASN A 92 2.55 -12.96 6.48
CA ASN A 92 1.25 -12.52 7.00
C ASN A 92 1.42 -11.07 7.45
N VAL A 93 0.64 -10.15 6.87
CA VAL A 93 0.63 -8.73 7.26
C VAL A 93 0.27 -8.54 8.74
N ASP A 94 -0.20 -9.60 9.40
CA ASP A 94 -0.48 -9.70 10.83
C ASP A 94 0.78 -9.87 11.72
N TYR A 95 1.95 -10.18 11.15
CA TYR A 95 3.20 -10.37 11.89
C TYR A 95 4.34 -9.55 11.29
N LEU A 96 4.22 -8.22 11.36
CA LEU A 96 5.34 -7.32 11.13
C LEU A 96 5.65 -6.60 12.44
N ILE A 97 6.61 -7.18 13.17
CA ILE A 97 7.18 -6.60 14.38
C ILE A 97 7.92 -5.31 13.97
N PRO A 98 7.63 -4.16 14.61
CA PRO A 98 8.40 -2.94 14.39
C PRO A 98 9.83 -3.11 14.92
N ASP A 99 10.82 -2.65 14.15
CA ASP A 99 12.15 -2.33 14.70
C ASP A 99 12.06 -1.16 15.69
#